data_AF-A0A6G4A528-F1
#
_entry.id   AF-A0A6G4A528-F1
#
_cell.length_a   1.000
_cell.length_b   1.000
_cell.length_c   1.000
_cell.angle_alpha   90.00
_cell.angle_beta   90.00
_cell.angle_gamma   90.00
#
_symmetry.space_group_name_H-M   'P 1'
#
loop_
_entity.id
_entity.type
_entity.pdbx_description
1 polymer ?
#
loop_
_entity_poly.entity_id
_entity_poly.type
_entity_poly.pdbx_seq_one_letter_code
_entity_poly.pdbx_strand_id
1 'polypeptide(L)'
;MNNTLLGKYCIDTVGYAVTKIGEIKKVTNRTIHVDWGHKVMVYINKDFRWVPVTKEEIEKKYKKNKFSQDALNRATSLGFVIN
;
A
#
# COMPACT_ATOMS: atom_id res chain seq x y z
N MET A 1 17.50 -4.92 -12.12
CA MET A 1 16.32 -5.45 -11.41
C MET A 1 15.49 -4.28 -10.91
N ASN A 2 14.18 -4.25 -11.18
CA ASN A 2 13.29 -3.15 -10.77
C ASN A 2 13.10 -3.13 -9.24
N ASN A 3 14.10 -2.62 -8.54
CA ASN A 3 14.11 -2.38 -7.10
C ASN A 3 13.32 -1.11 -6.73
N THR A 4 12.78 -0.41 -7.73
CA THR A 4 12.02 0.84 -7.63
C THR A 4 10.65 0.68 -6.97
N LEU A 5 10.21 -0.55 -6.71
CA LEU A 5 8.96 -0.86 -6.04
C LEU A 5 9.11 -1.12 -4.55
N LEU A 6 10.33 -1.43 -4.08
CA LEU A 6 10.57 -1.75 -2.68
C LEU A 6 10.31 -0.52 -1.80
N GLY A 7 9.58 -0.69 -0.70
CA GLY A 7 9.20 0.40 0.20
C GLY A 7 8.09 1.32 -0.34
N LYS A 8 7.53 1.03 -1.52
CA LYS A 8 6.28 1.65 -1.99
C LYS A 8 5.07 0.94 -1.41
N TYR A 9 3.91 1.56 -1.59
CA TYR A 9 2.66 1.12 -0.99
C TYR A 9 1.61 0.82 -2.05
N CYS A 10 0.71 -0.10 -1.72
CA CYS A 10 -0.47 -0.46 -2.48
C CYS A 10 -1.70 -0.06 -1.66
N ILE A 11 -2.69 0.53 -2.33
CA ILE A 11 -3.92 1.02 -1.68
C ILE A 11 -5.09 0.24 -2.23
N ASP A 12 -5.86 -0.37 -1.34
CA ASP A 12 -7.16 -0.97 -1.65
C ASP A 12 -8.26 0.02 -1.29
N THR A 13 -9.19 0.22 -2.23
CA THR A 13 -10.30 1.14 -2.07
C THR A 13 -11.61 0.45 -2.38
N VAL A 14 -12.60 0.62 -1.51
CA VAL A 14 -13.98 0.22 -1.78
C VAL A 14 -14.80 1.48 -2.00
N GLY A 15 -15.29 1.67 -3.22
CA GLY A 15 -15.89 2.93 -3.65
C GLY A 15 -14.86 4.07 -3.56
N TYR A 16 -15.14 5.06 -2.71
CA TYR A 16 -14.25 6.21 -2.49
C TYR A 16 -13.41 6.13 -1.22
N ALA A 17 -13.53 5.04 -0.46
CA ALA A 17 -12.88 4.88 0.83
C ALA A 17 -11.65 3.97 0.75
N VAL A 18 -10.55 4.40 1.37
CA VAL A 18 -9.35 3.58 1.59
C VAL A 18 -9.63 2.58 2.72
N THR A 19 -9.58 1.30 2.37
CA THR A 19 -9.89 0.20 3.28
C THR A 19 -8.64 -0.55 3.71
N LYS A 20 -7.61 -0.66 2.86
CA LYS A 20 -6.36 -1.33 3.21
C LYS A 20 -5.15 -0.62 2.61
N ILE A 21 -4.04 -0.71 3.33
CA ILE A 21 -2.74 -0.19 2.93
C ILE A 21 -1.72 -1.32 3.04
N GLY A 22 -1.13 -1.68 1.91
CA GLY A 22 -0.12 -2.71 1.78
C GLY A 22 1.25 -2.09 1.54
N GLU A 23 2.30 -2.59 2.17
CA GLU A 23 3.68 -2.15 1.92
C GLU A 23 4.44 -3.24 1.13
N ILE A 24 5.14 -2.84 0.07
CA ILE A 24 5.96 -3.77 -0.71
C ILE A 24 7.26 -4.03 0.04
N LYS A 25 7.35 -5.19 0.70
CA LYS A 25 8.49 -5.61 1.52
C LYS A 25 9.56 -6.38 0.75
N LYS A 26 9.20 -7.01 -0.36
CA LYS A 26 10.14 -7.80 -1.18
C LYS A 26 9.70 -7.85 -2.63
N VAL A 27 10.65 -7.59 -3.53
CA VAL A 27 10.47 -7.75 -4.97
C VAL A 27 11.51 -8.74 -5.48
N THR A 28 11.05 -9.75 -6.20
CA THR A 28 11.90 -10.70 -6.93
C THR A 28 11.56 -10.62 -8.40
N ASN A 29 12.32 -11.32 -9.25
CA ASN A 29 12.03 -11.33 -10.69
C ASN A 29 10.61 -11.86 -11.00
N ARG A 30 10.12 -12.84 -10.22
CA ARG A 30 8.83 -13.52 -10.47
C ARG A 30 7.71 -13.06 -9.55
N THR A 31 8.01 -12.51 -8.37
CA THR A 31 6.99 -12.24 -7.35
C THR A 31 7.18 -10.91 -6.64
N ILE A 32 6.06 -10.30 -6.22
CA ILE A 32 6.02 -9.12 -5.37
C ILE A 32 5.28 -9.48 -4.09
N HIS A 33 5.90 -9.18 -2.94
CA HIS A 33 5.37 -9.51 -1.61
C HIS A 33 4.87 -8.22 -0.98
N VAL A 34 3.58 -8.16 -0.68
CA VAL A 34 2.92 -6.99 -0.11
C VAL A 34 2.40 -7.33 1.27
N ASP A 35 2.86 -6.59 2.28
CA ASP A 35 2.41 -6.69 3.66
C ASP A 35 1.19 -5.79 3.91
N TRP A 36 0.01 -6.40 4.01
CA TRP A 36 -1.25 -5.72 4.32
C TRP A 36 -1.52 -5.56 5.83
N GLY A 37 -0.52 -5.78 6.67
CA GLY A 37 -0.57 -5.62 8.13
C GLY A 37 -1.10 -6.84 8.89
N HIS A 38 -2.09 -7.54 8.32
CA HIS A 38 -2.63 -8.79 8.86
C HIS A 38 -2.03 -10.03 8.19
N LYS A 39 -1.58 -9.89 6.94
CA LYS A 39 -1.01 -10.97 6.14
C LYS A 39 -0.12 -10.41 5.04
N VAL A 40 0.97 -11.12 4.74
CA VAL A 40 1.77 -10.90 3.54
C VAL A 40 1.16 -11.68 2.37
N MET A 41 0.80 -10.97 1.31
CA MET A 41 0.29 -11.55 0.07
C MET A 41 1.39 -11.57 -0.99
N VAL A 42 1.52 -12.69 -1.70
CA VAL A 42 2.50 -12.88 -2.77
C VAL A 42 1.78 -12.83 -4.10
N TYR A 43 2.19 -11.88 -4.95
CA TYR A 43 1.65 -11.69 -6.28
C TYR A 43 2.70 -12.09 -7.32
N ILE A 44 2.26 -12.58 -8.47
CA ILE A 44 3.15 -12.81 -9.61
C ILE A 44 3.43 -11.47 -10.27
N ASN A 45 4.70 -11.16 -10.53
CA ASN A 45 5.15 -9.86 -11.04
C ASN A 45 4.44 -9.47 -12.35
N LYS A 46 4.29 -10.42 -13.29
CA LYS A 46 3.59 -10.20 -14.57
C LYS A 46 2.09 -9.85 -14.42
N ASP A 47 1.48 -10.26 -13.32
CA ASP A 47 0.04 -10.10 -13.06
C ASP A 47 -0.23 -9.07 -11.95
N PHE A 48 0.78 -8.28 -11.57
CA PHE A 48 0.66 -7.32 -10.49
C PHE A 48 -0.13 -6.09 -10.94
N ARG A 49 -1.39 -6.01 -10.48
CA ARG A 49 -2.34 -4.97 -10.91
C ARG A 49 -2.34 -3.72 -10.03
N TRP A 50 -1.64 -3.74 -8.90
CA TRP A 50 -1.56 -2.58 -8.02
C TRP A 50 -0.64 -1.53 -8.63
N VAL A 51 -1.02 -0.26 -8.48
CA VAL A 51 -0.17 0.88 -8.83
C VAL A 51 0.60 1.29 -7.56
N PRO A 52 1.92 1.04 -7.47
CA PRO A 52 2.67 1.33 -6.27
C PRO A 52 2.92 2.83 -6.14
N VAL A 53 2.52 3.38 -5.01
CA VAL A 53 2.60 4.81 -4.71
C VAL A 53 3.56 5.06 -3.55
N THR A 54 4.14 6.25 -3.48
CA THR A 54 4.98 6.65 -2.36
C THR A 54 4.13 7.10 -1.18
N LYS A 55 4.79 7.28 -0.04
CA LYS A 55 4.16 7.81 1.17
C LYS A 55 3.57 9.19 0.91
N GLU A 56 4.35 10.06 0.30
CA GLU A 56 4.01 11.46 0.03
C GLU A 56 2.81 11.56 -0.93
N GLU A 57 2.72 10.66 -1.91
CA GLU A 57 1.58 10.59 -2.82
C GLU A 57 0.28 10.23 -2.09
N ILE A 58 0.34 9.29 -1.13
CA ILE A 58 -0.82 8.90 -0.34
C ILE A 58 -1.28 10.06 0.56
N GLU A 59 -0.35 10.70 1.26
CA GLU A 59 -0.62 11.83 2.17
C GLU A 59 -1.22 13.02 1.42
N LYS A 60 -0.79 13.25 0.16
CA LYS A 60 -1.34 14.32 -0.69
C LYS A 60 -2.70 13.96 -1.30
N LYS A 61 -2.89 12.70 -1.70
CA LYS A 61 -4.05 12.27 -2.49
C LYS A 61 -5.28 11.98 -1.64
N TYR A 62 -5.10 11.39 -0.46
CA TYR A 62 -6.20 10.92 0.36
C TYR A 62 -6.31 11.73 1.65
N LYS A 63 -7.48 12.32 1.88
CA LYS A 63 -7.82 13.00 3.14
C LYS A 63 -8.23 12.00 4.20
N LYS A 64 -8.06 12.34 5.48
CA LYS A 64 -8.40 11.47 6.63
C LYS A 64 -9.81 10.88 6.57
N ASN A 65 -10.79 11.66 6.13
CA ASN A 65 -12.19 11.22 6.01
C ASN A 65 -12.44 10.12 4.96
N LYS A 66 -11.46 9.82 4.10
CA LYS A 66 -11.53 8.72 3.14
C LYS A 66 -11.05 7.40 3.72
N PHE A 67 -10.42 7.39 4.90
CA PHE A 67 -9.90 6.15 5.47
C PHE A 67 -10.91 5.53 6.41
N SER A 68 -11.07 4.21 6.32
CA SER A 68 -11.66 3.43 7.40
C SER A 68 -10.79 3.50 8.66
N GLN A 69 -11.36 3.21 9.83
CA GLN A 69 -10.61 3.24 11.09
C GLN A 69 -9.40 2.29 11.07
N ASP A 70 -9.56 1.09 10.52
CA ASP A 70 -8.46 0.13 10.38
C ASP A 70 -7.37 0.62 9.45
N ALA A 71 -7.75 1.26 8.33
CA ALA A 71 -6.79 1.86 7.42
C ALA A 71 -6.05 3.04 8.05
N LEU A 72 -6.71 3.86 8.89
CA LEU A 72 -6.05 4.91 9.67
C LEU A 72 -5.03 4.33 10.64
N ASN A 73 -5.42 3.31 11.41
CA ASN A 73 -4.51 2.63 12.35
C ASN A 73 -3.28 2.08 11.62
N ARG A 74 -3.49 1.46 10.44
CA ARG A 74 -2.40 0.97 9.59
C ARG A 74 -1.53 2.11 9.08
N ALA A 75 -2.13 3.18 8.58
CA ALA A 75 -1.41 4.37 8.11
C ALA A 75 -0.51 4.93 9.23
N THR A 76 -1.03 5.08 10.45
CA THR A 76 -0.25 5.52 11.61
C THR A 76 0.89 4.55 11.93
N SER A 77 0.65 3.23 11.91
CA SER A 77 1.70 2.23 12.16
C SER A 77 2.84 2.25 11.15
N LEU A 78 2.54 2.67 9.91
CA LEU A 78 3.51 2.84 8.83
C LEU A 78 4.11 4.26 8.80
N GLY A 79 3.73 5.11 9.76
CA GLY A 79 4.27 6.46 9.94
C GLY A 79 3.69 7.52 9.01
N PHE A 80 2.53 7.29 8.39
CA PHE A 80 1.85 8.27 7.54
C PHE A 80 1.23 9.40 8.37
N VAL A 81 1.31 10.63 7.86
CA VAL A 81 0.64 11.81 8.40
C VAL A 81 -0.54 12.14 7.49
N ILE A 82 -1.72 11.63 7.84
CA ILE A 82 -2.95 11.86 7.08
C ILE A 82 -3.73 13.02 7.71
N ASN A 83 -3.86 14.12 6.98
CA ASN A 83 -4.60 15.33 7.37
C ASN A 83 -6.10 15.24 7.01
#